data_AF-A0A928ZCY2-F1
#
_entry.id   AF-A0A928ZCY2-F1
#
_cell.length_a   1.000
_cell.length_b   1.000
_cell.length_c   1.000
_cell.angle_alpha   90.00
_cell.angle_beta   90.00
_cell.angle_gamma   90.00
#
_symmetry.space_group_name_H-M   'P 1'
#
loop_
_entity.id
_entity.type
_entity.pdbx_description
1 polymer ?
#
loop_
_entity_poly.entity_id
_entity_poly.type
_entity_poly.pdbx_seq_one_letter_code
_entity_poly.pdbx_strand_id
1 'polypeptide(L)' 'MQSSIAAYLLAASLLYLIGTISVTIVGNISLNDALAIVSPDSPEGTTLWVRYLIDWTFWNHVRTIAALLTAILFTIALC' A
#
# COMPACT_ATOMS: atom_id res chain seq x y z
N MET A 1 19.50 -19.90 -15.96
CA MET A 1 18.56 -20.29 -14.88
C MET A 1 18.76 -19.43 -13.63
N GLN A 2 19.98 -19.35 -13.07
CA GLN A 2 20.24 -18.53 -11.87
C GLN A 2 20.03 -17.01 -12.06
N SER A 3 20.35 -16.46 -13.23
CA SER A 3 20.13 -15.04 -13.55
C SER A 3 18.65 -14.64 -13.56
N SER A 4 17.74 -15.57 -13.89
CA SER A 4 16.30 -15.35 -13.92
C SER A 4 15.72 -15.28 -12.51
N ILE A 5 16.19 -16.14 -11.59
CA ILE A 5 15.80 -16.13 -10.18
C ILE A 5 16.18 -14.78 -9.53
N ALA A 6 17.42 -14.33 -9.73
CA ALA A 6 17.88 -13.05 -9.19
C ALA A 6 17.03 -11.87 -9.70
N ALA A 7 16.60 -11.89 -10.96
CA ALA A 7 15.71 -10.88 -11.52
C ALA A 7 14.32 -10.89 -10.86
N TYR A 8 13.73 -12.07 -10.64
CA TYR A 8 12.44 -12.20 -9.96
C TYR A 8 12.52 -11.75 -8.48
N LEU A 9 13.58 -12.14 -7.76
CA LEU A 9 13.80 -11.71 -6.38
C LEU A 9 13.95 -10.19 -6.27
N LEU A 10 14.74 -9.59 -7.16
CA LEU A 10 14.92 -8.14 -7.18
C LEU A 10 13.60 -7.42 -7.51
N ALA A 11 12.88 -7.88 -8.53
CA ALA A 11 11.60 -7.29 -8.91
C ALA A 11 10.55 -7.39 -7.79
N ALA A 12 10.42 -8.56 -7.16
CA ALA A 12 9.51 -8.78 -6.03
C ALA A 12 9.87 -7.86 -4.85
N SER A 13 11.16 -7.76 -4.50
CA SER A 13 11.63 -6.93 -3.39
C SER A 13 11.34 -5.44 -3.65
N LEU A 14 11.64 -4.94 -4.84
CA LEU A 14 11.35 -3.55 -5.20
C LEU A 14 9.85 -3.26 -5.20
N LEU A 15 9.05 -4.18 -5.76
CA LEU A 15 7.60 -4.03 -5.79
C LEU A 15 7.00 -4.03 -4.38
N TYR A 16 7.54 -4.84 -3.47
CA TYR A 16 7.13 -4.82 -2.06
C TYR A 16 7.47 -3.51 -1.39
N LEU A 17 8.73 -3.07 -1.49
CA LEU A 17 9.19 -1.84 -0.84
C LEU A 17 8.41 -0.63 -1.34
N ILE A 18 8.23 -0.50 -2.66
CA ILE A 18 7.57 0.65 -3.25
C ILE A 18 6.05 0.55 -3.15
N GLY A 19 5.48 -0.58 -3.58
CA GLY A 19 4.03 -0.75 -3.70
C GLY A 19 3.32 -1.10 -2.39
N THR A 20 4.05 -1.48 -1.34
CA THR A 20 3.46 -1.78 -0.03
C THR A 20 3.99 -0.88 1.08
N ILE A 21 5.31 -0.85 1.32
CA ILE A 21 5.88 -0.10 2.44
C ILE A 21 5.73 1.40 2.19
N SER A 22 6.19 1.90 1.04
CA SER A 22 6.06 3.33 0.73
C SER A 22 4.60 3.75 0.69
N VAL A 23 3.71 3.03 -0.02
CA VAL A 23 2.26 3.33 -0.03
C VAL A 23 1.67 3.40 1.37
N THR A 24 2.09 2.50 2.27
CA THR A 24 1.64 2.55 3.67
C THR A 24 2.13 3.82 4.36
N ILE A 25 3.41 4.17 4.23
CA ILE A 25 4.01 5.32 4.91
C ILE A 25 3.47 6.64 4.36
N VAL A 26 3.57 6.88 3.05
CA VAL A 26 3.18 8.17 2.48
C VAL A 26 1.67 8.31 2.27
N GLY A 27 0.96 7.22 1.99
CA GLY A 27 -0.49 7.23 1.75
C GLY A 27 -1.28 6.96 3.03
N ASN A 28 -1.27 5.70 3.49
CA ASN A 28 -2.18 5.26 4.56
C ASN A 28 -1.91 5.94 5.91
N ILE A 29 -0.65 6.04 6.35
CA ILE A 29 -0.31 6.67 7.65
C ILE A 29 -0.69 8.15 7.62
N SER A 30 -0.30 8.89 6.58
CA SER A 30 -0.67 10.31 6.43
C SER A 30 -2.18 10.55 6.51
N LEU A 31 -2.98 9.69 5.87
CA LEU A 31 -4.44 9.76 5.93
C LEU A 31 -4.97 9.47 7.34
N ASN A 32 -4.41 8.47 8.03
CA ASN A 32 -4.78 8.12 9.40
C ASN A 32 -4.44 9.26 10.37
N ASP A 33 -3.26 9.87 10.23
CA ASP A 33 -2.80 10.97 11.07
C ASP A 33 -3.69 12.21 10.91
N ALA A 34 -4.09 12.51 9.68
CA ALA A 34 -5.04 13.59 9.40
C ALA A 34 -6.42 13.32 10.01
N LEU A 35 -6.90 12.08 9.96
CA LEU A 35 -8.18 11.71 10.56
C LEU A 35 -8.12 11.75 12.10
N ALA A 36 -6.99 11.39 12.70
CA ALA A 36 -6.83 11.30 14.15
C ALA A 36 -6.93 12.64 14.89
N ILE A 37 -6.72 13.77 14.21
CA ILE A 37 -6.73 15.11 14.82
C ILE A 37 -8.07 15.84 14.72
N VAL A 38 -9.08 15.28 14.05
CA VAL A 38 -10.38 15.93 13.85
C VAL A 38 -11.44 15.33 14.78
N SER A 39 -12.32 16.18 15.32
CA SER A 39 -13.45 15.74 16.14
C SER A 39 -14.47 14.95 15.30
N PRO A 40 -14.86 13.73 15.69
CA PRO A 40 -15.80 12.90 14.94
C PRO A 40 -17.19 13.55 14.74
N ASP A 41 -17.64 14.32 15.73
CA ASP A 41 -18.98 14.91 15.76
C ASP A 41 -19.05 16.28 15.07
N SER A 42 -17.94 16.75 14.47
CA SER A 42 -17.90 18.05 13.79
C SER A 42 -18.29 17.93 12.30
N PRO A 43 -18.84 19.00 11.70
CA PRO A 43 -19.09 19.05 10.26
C PRO A 43 -17.83 18.81 9.41
N GLU A 44 -16.69 19.29 9.89
CA GLU A 44 -15.38 19.09 9.27
C GLU A 44 -14.94 17.62 9.34
N GLY A 45 -15.17 16.95 10.49
CA GLY A 45 -14.91 15.52 10.66
C GLY A 45 -15.71 14.66 9.69
N THR A 46 -16.99 14.98 9.52
CA THR A 46 -17.84 14.30 8.53
C THR A 46 -17.33 14.50 7.09
N THR A 47 -16.93 15.72 6.74
CA THR A 47 -16.41 16.04 5.41
C THR A 47 -15.07 15.35 5.14
N LEU A 48 -14.18 15.33 6.13
CA LEU A 48 -12.88 14.66 6.04
C LEU A 48 -13.06 13.15 5.93
N TRP A 49 -13.99 12.56 6.68
CA TRP A 49 -14.26 11.13 6.65
C TRP A 49 -14.65 10.63 5.25
N VAL A 50 -15.51 11.37 4.54
CA VAL A 50 -15.91 10.99 3.17
C VAL A 50 -14.71 10.96 2.23
N ARG A 51 -13.80 11.94 2.32
CA ARG A 51 -12.57 11.96 1.50
C ARG A 51 -11.60 10.86 1.92
N TYR A 52 -11.38 10.72 3.23
CA TYR A 52 -10.54 9.69 3.82
C TYR A 52 -10.96 8.30 3.32
N LEU A 53 -12.25 7.96 3.34
CA LEU A 53 -12.71 6.64 2.88
C LEU A 53 -12.36 6.36 1.42
N ILE A 54 -12.51 7.33 0.53
CA ILE A 54 -12.21 7.18 -0.90
C ILE A 54 -10.69 6.97 -1.08
N ASP A 55 -9.90 7.88 -0.54
CA ASP A 55 -8.44 7.88 -0.73
C ASP A 55 -7.80 6.67 -0.04
N TRP A 56 -8.24 6.34 1.17
CA TRP A 56 -7.74 5.19 1.93
C TRP A 56 -8.09 3.87 1.25
N THR A 57 -9.29 3.74 0.67
CA THR A 57 -9.69 2.55 -0.08
C THR A 57 -8.85 2.39 -1.34
N PHE A 58 -8.61 3.48 -2.08
CA PHE A 58 -7.74 3.48 -3.24
C PHE A 58 -6.33 2.99 -2.89
N TRP A 59 -5.70 3.56 -1.86
CA TRP A 59 -4.35 3.14 -1.45
C TRP A 59 -4.30 1.70 -0.93
N ASN A 60 -5.38 1.20 -0.33
CA ASN A 60 -5.46 -0.22 0.03
C ASN A 60 -5.55 -1.13 -1.19
N HIS A 61 -6.27 -0.76 -2.25
CA HIS A 61 -6.28 -1.53 -3.50
C HIS A 61 -4.88 -1.56 -4.13
N VAL A 62 -4.20 -0.42 -4.20
CA VAL A 62 -2.81 -0.36 -4.70
C VAL A 62 -1.90 -1.29 -3.90
N ARG A 63 -1.95 -1.20 -2.57
CA ARG A 63 -1.14 -2.05 -1.68
C ARG A 63 -1.47 -3.53 -1.82
N THR A 64 -2.74 -3.88 -1.95
CA THR A 64 -3.19 -5.27 -2.12
C THR A 64 -2.68 -5.87 -3.42
N ILE A 65 -2.80 -5.15 -4.53
CA ILE A 65 -2.32 -5.59 -5.84
C ILE A 65 -0.80 -5.75 -5.81
N ALA A 66 -0.08 -4.77 -5.25
CA ALA A 66 1.37 -4.83 -5.13
C ALA A 66 1.85 -6.01 -4.26
N ALA A 67 1.18 -6.27 -3.13
CA ALA A 67 1.48 -7.41 -2.26
C ALA A 67 1.21 -8.75 -2.95
N LEU A 68 0.09 -8.86 -3.68
CA LEU A 68 -0.24 -10.07 -4.44
C LEU A 68 0.79 -10.36 -5.53
N LEU A 69 1.15 -9.35 -6.33
CA LEU A 69 2.17 -9.49 -7.37
C LEU A 69 3.55 -9.82 -6.78
N THR A 70 3.91 -9.19 -5.65
CA THR A 70 5.13 -9.53 -4.90
C THR A 70 5.14 -11.01 -4.52
N ALA A 71 4.05 -11.51 -3.94
CA ALA A 71 3.93 -12.90 -3.51
C ALA A 71 4.06 -13.88 -4.69
N ILE A 72 3.45 -13.55 -5.84
CA ILE A 72 3.57 -14.33 -7.08
C ILE A 72 5.02 -14.39 -7.54
N LEU A 73 5.71 -13.25 -7.62
CA LEU A 73 7.09 -13.19 -8.08
C LEU A 73 8.06 -13.93 -7.15
N PHE A 74 7.88 -13.82 -5.83
CA PHE A 74 8.66 -14.62 -4.88
C PHE A 74 8.38 -16.11 -5.00
N THR A 75 7.11 -16.51 -5.21
CA THR A 75 6.76 -17.92 -5.42
C THR A 75 7.44 -18.48 -6.67
N ILE A 76 7.41 -17.75 -7.79
CA ILE A 76 8.11 -18.13 -9.04
C ILE A 76 9.62 -18.26 -8.82
N ALA A 77 10.21 -17.39 -8.00
CA ALA A 77 11.65 -17.44 -7.72
C ALA A 77 12.07 -18.63 -6.83
N LEU A 78 11.13 -19.22 -6.08
CA LEU A 78 11.36 -20.32 -5.14
C LEU A 78 11.04 -21.70 -5.71
N CYS A 79 10.24 -21.78 -6.77
CA CYS A 79 9.90 -23.01 -7.51
C CYS A 79 10.94 -23.31 -8.60
#